data_AF-A0AAD3QUW1-F1
#
_entry.id   AF-A0AAD3QUW1-F1
#
_cell.length_a   1.000
_cell.length_b   1.000
_cell.length_c   1.000
_cell.angle_alpha   90.00
_cell.angle_beta   90.00
_cell.angle_gamma   90.00
#
_symmetry.space_group_name_H-M   'P 1'
#
loop_
_entity.id
_entity.type
_entity.pdbx_description
1 polymer ?
#
loop_
_entity_poly.entity_id
_entity_poly.type
_entity_poly.pdbx_seq_one_letter_code
_entity_poly.pdbx_strand_id
1 'polypeptide(L)'
;MVRKIIQVITYHGNTDTWFQPKDLPKLGKDLHTIYCHLYHMDVLSHLREHQLRSMCTSARYERHEANHVLFYPDSIATCWYILLSGSV
;
A
#
# COMPACT_ATOMS: atom_id res chain seq x y z
N MET A 1 12.78 12.18 -20.94
CA MET A 1 12.53 10.78 -20.55
C MET A 1 11.68 10.80 -19.29
N VAL A 2 10.41 10.38 -19.37
CA VAL A 2 9.49 10.42 -18.22
C VAL A 2 9.90 9.33 -17.25
N ARG A 3 10.30 9.68 -16.02
CA ARG A 3 10.57 8.72 -14.96
C ARG A 3 9.26 8.02 -14.61
N LYS A 4 9.14 6.72 -14.91
CA LYS A 4 7.96 5.93 -14.53
C LYS A 4 8.09 5.58 -13.05
N ILE A 5 7.38 6.31 -12.20
CA ILE A 5 7.24 5.99 -10.77
C ILE A 5 6.15 4.94 -10.64
N ILE A 6 6.42 3.89 -9.88
CA ILE A 6 5.44 2.87 -9.48
C ILE A 6 4.93 3.25 -8.10
N GLN A 7 3.61 3.38 -7.96
CA GLN A 7 2.98 3.67 -6.67
C GLN A 7 2.13 2.47 -6.26
N VAL A 8 2.40 1.92 -5.09
CA VAL A 8 1.68 0.74 -4.59
C VAL A 8 1.22 0.92 -3.15
N ILE A 9 0.13 0.24 -2.82
CA ILE A 9 -0.26 -0.03 -1.44
C ILE A 9 0.15 -1.48 -1.15
N THR A 10 0.99 -1.67 -0.12
CA THR A 10 1.41 -3.00 0.33
C THR A 10 0.68 -3.36 1.62
N TYR A 11 0.06 -4.53 1.66
CA TYR A 11 -0.64 -5.06 2.83
C TYR A 11 0.13 -6.22 3.44
N HIS A 12 0.53 -6.11 4.70
CA HIS A 12 1.22 -7.18 5.42
C HIS A 12 0.29 -7.82 6.46
N GLY A 13 0.32 -9.15 6.56
CA GLY A 13 -0.50 -9.89 7.53
C GLY A 13 -0.12 -9.71 9.01
N ASN A 14 1.02 -9.08 9.30
CA ASN A 14 1.49 -8.82 10.66
C ASN A 14 2.13 -7.42 10.74
N THR A 15 1.55 -6.53 11.54
CA THR A 15 1.84 -5.09 11.57
C THR A 15 2.90 -4.67 12.57
N ASP A 16 3.21 -5.53 13.55
CA ASP A 16 3.88 -5.09 14.78
C ASP A 16 5.39 -4.84 14.63
N THR A 17 6.01 -5.23 13.52
CA THR A 17 7.47 -5.19 13.37
C THR A 17 8.00 -4.12 12.41
N TRP A 18 7.13 -3.40 11.70
CA TRP A 18 7.55 -2.53 10.58
C TRP A 18 7.44 -1.02 10.85
N PHE A 19 6.69 -0.60 11.87
CA PHE A 19 6.51 0.80 12.20
C PHE A 19 7.65 1.31 13.08
N GLN A 20 8.55 2.09 12.48
CA GLN A 20 9.59 2.79 13.25
C GLN A 20 9.02 4.14 13.71
N PRO A 21 9.34 4.62 14.93
CA PRO A 21 8.84 5.91 15.45
C PRO A 21 9.09 7.11 14.51
N LYS A 22 10.16 7.06 13.71
CA LYS A 22 10.50 8.06 12.69
C LYS A 22 9.44 8.21 11.58
N ASP A 23 8.58 7.21 11.37
CA ASP A 23 7.59 7.19 10.29
C ASP A 23 6.24 7.80 10.70
N LEU A 24 6.03 8.10 11.99
CA LEU A 24 4.77 8.62 12.56
C LEU A 24 4.22 9.90 11.88
N PRO A 25 5.05 10.92 11.54
CA PRO A 25 4.54 12.13 10.89
C PRO A 25 4.06 11.89 9.45
N LYS A 26 4.63 10.89 8.78
CA LYS A 26 4.26 10.49 7.42
C LYS A 26 3.02 9.59 7.42
N LEU A 27 2.88 8.80 8.47
CA LEU A 27 1.77 7.85 8.67
C LEU A 27 0.40 8.50 8.48
N GLY A 28 0.14 9.69 9.04
CA GLY A 28 -1.17 10.34 8.90
C GLY A 28 -1.52 10.71 7.44
N LYS A 29 -0.55 11.20 6.67
CA LYS A 29 -0.73 11.54 5.25
C LYS A 29 -0.86 10.27 4.39
N ASP A 30 -0.05 9.26 4.69
CA ASP A 30 -0.08 7.99 3.98
C ASP A 30 -1.39 7.24 4.25
N LEU A 31 -1.89 7.23 5.50
CA LEU A 31 -3.19 6.63 5.86
C LEU A 31 -4.36 7.28 5.14
N HIS A 32 -4.40 8.62 5.06
CA HIS A 32 -5.43 9.32 4.30
C HIS A 32 -5.36 8.97 2.81
N THR A 33 -4.13 8.92 2.27
CA THR A 33 -3.90 8.54 0.87
C THR A 33 -4.38 7.12 0.59
N ILE A 34 -4.02 6.15 1.45
CA ILE A 34 -4.46 4.76 1.35
C ILE A 34 -5.99 4.70 1.39
N TYR A 35 -6.61 5.31 2.40
CA TYR A 35 -8.06 5.33 2.55
C TYR A 35 -8.76 5.86 1.28
N CYS A 36 -8.29 6.99 0.74
CA CYS A 36 -8.86 7.55 -0.48
C CYS A 36 -8.73 6.59 -1.66
N HIS A 37 -7.61 5.91 -1.85
CA HIS A 37 -7.48 4.95 -2.96
C HIS A 37 -8.38 3.72 -2.76
N LEU A 38 -8.43 3.14 -1.55
CA LEU A 38 -9.26 1.97 -1.27
C LEU A 38 -10.76 2.29 -1.40
N TYR A 39 -11.19 3.48 -0.93
CA TYR A 39 -12.59 3.90 -0.99
C TYR A 39 -13.12 4.05 -2.42
N HIS A 40 -12.27 4.46 -3.37
CA HIS A 40 -12.65 4.63 -4.77
C HIS A 40 -12.52 3.34 -5.61
N MET A 41 -12.11 2.21 -5.02
CA MET A 41 -12.00 0.94 -5.74
C MET A 41 -13.33 0.19 -5.72
N ASP A 42 -13.88 -0.11 -6.90
CA ASP A 42 -15.16 -0.82 -7.01
C ASP A 42 -15.17 -2.15 -6.25
N VAL A 43 -14.06 -2.91 -6.32
CA VAL A 43 -13.92 -4.20 -5.63
C VAL A 43 -13.96 -4.10 -4.10
N LEU A 44 -13.62 -2.93 -3.55
CA LEU A 44 -13.62 -2.65 -2.11
C LEU A 44 -14.80 -1.77 -1.68
N SER A 45 -15.60 -1.28 -2.62
CA SER A 45 -16.69 -0.31 -2.35
C SER A 45 -17.79 -0.86 -1.44
N HIS A 46 -17.92 -2.19 -1.34
CA HIS A 46 -18.85 -2.88 -0.45
C HIS A 46 -18.41 -2.94 1.01
N LEU A 47 -17.13 -2.65 1.30
CA LEU A 47 -16.61 -2.67 2.66
C LEU A 47 -17.13 -1.48 3.45
N ARG A 48 -17.49 -1.71 4.72
CA ARG A 48 -17.89 -0.64 5.63
C ARG A 48 -16.68 0.21 6.01
N GLU A 49 -16.92 1.46 6.40
CA GLU A 49 -15.85 2.41 6.77
C GLU A 49 -14.87 1.83 7.81
N HIS A 50 -15.37 1.13 8.84
CA HIS A 50 -14.52 0.53 9.85
C HIS A 50 -13.59 -0.56 9.29
N GLN A 51 -14.04 -1.33 8.27
CA GLN A 51 -13.22 -2.35 7.62
C GLN A 51 -12.13 -1.69 6.78
N LEU A 52 -12.47 -0.64 6.02
CA LEU A 52 -11.49 0.14 5.26
C LEU A 52 -10.45 0.80 6.18
N ARG A 53 -10.89 1.39 7.29
CA ARG A 53 -9.97 1.97 8.29
C ARG A 53 -9.04 0.91 8.89
N SER A 54 -9.57 -0.26 9.23
CA SER A 54 -8.76 -1.40 9.70
C SER A 54 -7.72 -1.78 8.65
N MET A 55 -8.11 -1.92 7.37
CA MET A 55 -7.18 -2.19 6.29
C MET A 55 -6.09 -1.13 6.13
N CYS A 56 -6.42 0.16 6.35
CA CYS A 56 -5.43 1.24 6.27
C CYS A 56 -4.33 1.08 7.32
N THR A 57 -4.66 0.61 8.53
CA THR A 57 -3.69 0.48 9.61
C THR A 57 -2.63 -0.58 9.37
N SER A 58 -2.93 -1.59 8.55
CA SER A 58 -2.03 -2.66 8.14
C SER A 58 -1.44 -2.50 6.74
N ALA A 59 -1.70 -1.36 6.10
CA ALA A 59 -1.23 -1.02 4.76
C ALA A 59 -0.15 0.06 4.78
N ARG A 60 0.73 0.02 3.78
CA ARG A 60 1.76 1.04 3.56
C ARG A 60 1.68 1.58 2.15
N TYR A 61 1.83 2.89 2.01
CA TYR A 61 1.95 3.54 0.72
C TYR A 61 3.42 3.67 0.32
N GLU A 62 3.76 3.14 -0.85
CA GLU A 62 5.13 3.08 -1.32
C GLU A 62 5.26 3.71 -2.71
N ARG A 63 6.41 4.35 -2.93
CA ARG A 63 6.80 4.94 -4.22
C ARG A 63 8.15 4.37 -4.62
N HIS A 64 8.15 3.71 -5.77
CA HIS A 64 9.31 3.02 -6.31
C HIS A 64 9.70 3.61 -7.65
N GLU A 65 11.00 3.64 -7.94
CA GLU A 65 11.50 4.00 -9.26
C GLU A 65 11.29 2.87 -10.26
N ALA A 66 11.48 3.16 -11.55
CA ALA A 66 11.46 2.16 -12.60
C ALA A 66 12.47 1.03 -12.29
N ASN A 67 12.11 -0.21 -12.66
CA ASN A 67 12.88 -1.43 -12.45
C ASN A 67 13.00 -1.91 -10.99
N HIS A 68 12.21 -1.36 -10.06
CA HIS A 68 12.11 -1.92 -8.71
C HIS A 68 11.36 -3.27 -8.74
N VAL A 69 11.95 -4.30 -8.13
CA VAL A 69 11.33 -5.64 -8.05
C VAL A 69 10.42 -5.70 -6.83
N LEU A 70 9.12 -5.86 -7.06
CA LEU A 70 8.11 -5.96 -5.98
C LEU A 70 8.01 -7.37 -5.38
N PHE A 71 8.12 -8.41 -6.22
CA PHE A 71 8.06 -9.79 -5.78
C PHE A 71 8.84 -10.70 -6.71
N TYR A 72 9.22 -11.86 -6.20
CA TYR A 72 9.78 -12.96 -6.99
C TYR A 72 8.77 -14.10 -7.03
N PRO A 73 8.57 -14.76 -8.18
CA PRO A 73 7.58 -15.84 -8.32
C PRO A 73 7.86 -17.04 -7.40
N ASP A 74 9.12 -17.28 -7.04
CA ASP A 74 9.53 -18.40 -6.19
C ASP A 74 9.51 -18.08 -4.69
N SER A 75 9.01 -16.90 -4.29
CA SER A 75 8.94 -16.47 -2.89
C SER A 75 7.57 -16.75 -2.28
N ILE A 76 7.56 -17.10 -0.98
CA ILE A 76 6.32 -17.21 -0.21
C ILE A 76 5.64 -15.84 -0.18
N ALA A 77 4.37 -15.78 -0.59
CA ALA A 77 3.57 -14.56 -0.56
C ALA A 77 3.22 -14.20 0.89
N THR A 78 3.93 -13.23 1.46
CA THR A 78 3.71 -12.71 2.82
C THR A 78 2.89 -11.41 2.84
N CYS A 79 2.64 -10.83 1.67
CA CYS A 79 1.93 -9.57 1.50
C CYS A 79 1.21 -9.51 0.15
N TRP A 80 0.25 -8.57 0.03
CA TRP A 80 -0.45 -8.27 -1.20
C TRP A 80 -0.19 -6.83 -1.64
N TYR A 81 -0.26 -6.58 -2.95
CA TYR A 81 -0.01 -5.27 -3.56
C TYR A 81 -1.23 -4.77 -4.31
N ILE A 82 -1.47 -3.47 -4.23
CA ILE A 82 -2.43 -2.76 -5.07
C ILE A 82 -1.67 -1.69 -5.85
N LEU A 83 -1.66 -1.79 -7.18
CA LEU A 83 -1.02 -0.81 -8.05
C LEU A 83 -1.93 0.43 -8.20
N LEU A 84 -1.40 1.60 -7.84
CA LEU A 84 -2.11 2.88 -7.96
C LEU A 84 -1.73 3.63 -9.23
N SER A 85 -0.46 3.59 -9.62
CA SER A 85 0.03 4.14 -10.89
C SER A 85 1.34 3.48 -11.31
N GLY A 86 1.63 3.51 -12.62
CA GLY A 86 2.78 2.85 -13.22
C GLY A 86 2.40 1.59 -14.02
N SER A 87 3.37 0.71 -14.21
CA SER A 87 3.23 -0.60 -14.86
C SER A 87 4.16 -1.57 -14.16
N VAL A 88 3.71 -2.82 -13.99
CA VAL A 88 4.47 -3.93 -13.41
C VAL A 88 4.63 -5.06 -14.41
#